data_AF-A0A370E0X4-F1
#
_entry.id   AF-A0A370E0X4-F1
#
_cell.length_a   1.000
_cell.length_b   1.000
_cell.length_c   1.000
_cell.angle_alpha   90.00
_cell.angle_beta   90.00
_cell.angle_gamma   90.00
#
_symmetry.space_group_name_H-M   'P 1'
#
loop_
_entity.id
_entity.type
_entity.pdbx_description
1 polymer ?
#
loop_
_entity_poly.entity_id
_entity_poly.type
_entity_poly.pdbx_seq_one_letter_code
_entity_poly.pdbx_strand_id
1 'polypeptide(L)'
;MLADGLAKATINRRLALLRRLCNLAFDWGWTNQNQSRRVKLLPGETERHYYLTPSQVESIATDCPHTGDLIRIAAYTGLRRGELLGLKSDQISDQFIILGTDTKTARPRLVPIPEQIAQIVDDLPLPLPPSTNHLLRTEFEAARAKAGMKHIRFHDLRHTYASLLAQAGATLHLIGKAMGHSTPTMTNRYAHLVSDNLLDLARRLDGLGASK
;
A
#
# COMPACT_ATOMS: atom_id res chain seq x y z
N MET A 1 -20.62 23.46 -7.21
CA MET A 1 -19.76 22.36 -6.73
C MET A 1 -18.61 21.98 -7.66
N LEU A 2 -18.62 22.30 -8.97
CA LEU A 2 -17.43 22.25 -9.84
C LEU A 2 -16.66 23.58 -9.91
N ALA A 3 -17.21 24.65 -9.32
CA ALA A 3 -16.67 26.00 -9.37
C ALA A 3 -15.50 26.25 -8.41
N ASP A 4 -15.34 25.40 -7.38
CA ASP A 4 -14.20 25.47 -6.46
C ASP A 4 -13.24 24.34 -6.84
N GLY A 5 -11.96 24.64 -7.10
CA GLY A 5 -10.93 23.75 -7.67
C GLY A 5 -10.57 22.48 -6.89
N LEU A 6 -11.56 21.75 -6.37
CA LEU A 6 -11.44 20.46 -5.71
C LEU A 6 -11.28 19.34 -6.74
N ALA A 7 -10.35 18.43 -6.47
CA ALA A 7 -10.19 17.21 -7.26
C ALA A 7 -11.48 16.37 -7.25
N LYS A 8 -11.79 15.71 -8.36
CA LYS A 8 -12.95 14.82 -8.50
C LYS A 8 -13.07 13.78 -7.38
N ALA A 9 -11.93 13.20 -6.98
CA ALA A 9 -11.85 12.26 -5.85
C ALA A 9 -12.40 12.86 -4.54
N THR A 10 -12.08 14.12 -4.26
CA THR A 10 -12.57 14.83 -3.08
C THR A 10 -14.08 15.04 -3.15
N ILE A 11 -14.60 15.43 -4.32
CA ILE A 11 -16.04 15.58 -4.54
C ILE A 11 -16.75 14.23 -4.37
N ASN A 12 -16.21 13.16 -4.97
CA ASN A 12 -16.76 11.81 -4.87
C ASN A 12 -16.81 11.29 -3.43
N ARG A 13 -15.79 11.58 -2.61
CA ARG A 13 -15.83 11.24 -1.17
C ARG A 13 -16.96 11.95 -0.43
N ARG A 14 -17.18 13.25 -0.72
CA ARG A 14 -18.29 14.02 -0.13
C ARG A 14 -19.65 13.49 -0.59
N LEU A 15 -19.78 13.16 -1.88
CA LEU A 15 -20.99 12.56 -2.42
C LEU A 15 -21.26 11.16 -1.83
N ALA A 16 -20.22 10.37 -1.58
CA ALA A 16 -20.34 9.08 -0.92
C ALA A 16 -20.84 9.23 0.53
N LEU A 17 -20.36 10.23 1.27
CA LEU A 17 -20.87 10.57 2.60
C LEU A 17 -22.36 10.94 2.54
N LEU A 18 -22.74 11.83 1.63
CA LEU A 18 -24.15 12.21 1.44
C LEU A 18 -25.01 11.00 1.10
N ARG A 19 -24.54 10.13 0.20
CA ARG A 19 -25.22 8.87 -0.16
C ARG A 19 -25.43 7.98 1.06
N ARG A 20 -24.43 7.87 1.95
CA ARG A 20 -24.54 7.11 3.20
C ARG A 20 -25.57 7.72 4.14
N LEU A 21 -25.59 9.05 4.29
CA LEU A 21 -26.60 9.75 5.07
C LEU A 21 -28.01 9.52 4.54
N CYS A 22 -28.23 9.57 3.22
CA CYS A 22 -29.53 9.26 2.62
C CYS A 22 -29.97 7.81 2.89
N ASN A 23 -29.05 6.85 2.89
CA ASN A 23 -29.36 5.47 3.27
C ASN A 23 -29.78 5.38 4.73
N LEU A 24 -28.99 5.96 5.66
CA LEU A 24 -29.31 5.94 7.09
C LEU A 24 -30.63 6.65 7.41
N ALA A 25 -30.91 7.80 6.79
CA ALA A 25 -32.17 8.51 6.98
C ALA A 25 -33.39 7.70 6.51
N PHE A 26 -33.23 6.86 5.49
CA PHE A 26 -34.28 5.92 5.10
C PHE A 26 -34.38 4.74 6.07
N ASP A 27 -33.26 4.13 6.44
CA ASP A 27 -33.21 3.00 7.38
C ASP A 27 -33.77 3.38 8.77
N TRP A 28 -33.59 4.64 9.19
CA TRP A 28 -34.16 5.20 10.42
C TRP A 28 -35.60 5.71 10.28
N GLY A 29 -36.21 5.59 9.10
CA GLY A 29 -37.59 6.00 8.84
C GLY A 29 -37.81 7.53 8.80
N TRP A 30 -36.75 8.34 8.70
CA TRP A 30 -36.87 9.81 8.58
C TRP A 30 -37.37 10.24 7.20
N THR A 31 -37.30 9.35 6.21
CA THR A 31 -37.77 9.60 4.85
C THR A 31 -38.56 8.40 4.34
N ASN A 32 -39.61 8.65 3.56
CA ASN A 32 -40.45 7.59 2.98
C ASN A 32 -39.79 6.88 1.78
N GLN A 33 -38.72 7.46 1.22
CA GLN A 33 -38.03 6.94 0.04
C GLN A 33 -36.53 7.17 0.15
N ASN A 34 -35.75 6.15 -0.20
CA ASN A 34 -34.30 6.23 -0.21
C ASN A 34 -33.78 7.10 -1.38
N GLN A 35 -33.30 8.30 -1.07
CA GLN A 35 -32.79 9.26 -2.06
C GLN A 35 -31.34 8.98 -2.52
N SER A 36 -30.66 7.97 -1.96
CA SER A 36 -29.23 7.70 -2.20
C SER A 36 -28.89 7.48 -3.68
N ARG A 37 -29.82 6.91 -4.45
CA ARG A 37 -29.67 6.65 -5.89
C ARG A 37 -29.61 7.93 -6.74
N ARG A 38 -30.15 9.04 -6.24
CA ARG A 38 -30.14 10.33 -6.94
C ARG A 38 -28.78 11.03 -6.82
N VAL A 39 -28.01 10.69 -5.78
CA VAL A 39 -26.64 11.20 -5.59
C VAL A 39 -25.71 10.42 -6.51
N LYS A 40 -25.35 10.98 -7.68
CA LYS A 40 -24.44 10.35 -8.64
C LYS A 40 -23.00 10.80 -8.40
N LEU A 41 -22.08 9.83 -8.37
CA LEU A 41 -20.64 10.10 -8.34
C LEU A 41 -20.20 10.66 -9.70
N LEU A 42 -19.17 11.49 -9.69
CA LEU A 42 -18.56 12.02 -10.89
C LEU A 42 -17.72 10.94 -11.59
N PRO A 43 -17.89 10.76 -12.91
CA PRO A 43 -17.08 9.82 -13.69
C PRO A 43 -15.67 10.36 -13.97
N GLY A 44 -14.77 9.44 -14.33
CA GLY A 44 -13.39 9.77 -14.70
C GLY A 44 -12.56 10.27 -13.52
N GLU A 45 -12.71 9.63 -12.36
CA GLU A 45 -11.73 9.73 -11.27
C GLU A 45 -10.49 8.94 -11.68
N THR A 46 -9.36 9.62 -11.81
CA THR A 46 -8.09 8.98 -12.16
C THR A 46 -7.52 8.31 -10.92
N GLU A 47 -7.36 6.99 -10.99
CA GLU A 47 -6.61 6.28 -9.96
C GLU A 47 -5.14 6.70 -10.01
N ARG A 48 -4.61 7.07 -8.86
CA ARG A 48 -3.23 7.50 -8.71
C ARG A 48 -2.33 6.26 -8.62
N HIS A 49 -1.57 5.99 -9.67
CA HIS A 49 -0.62 4.88 -9.74
C HIS A 49 0.79 5.43 -9.85
N TYR A 50 1.44 5.64 -8.70
CA TYR A 50 2.87 5.92 -8.65
C TYR A 50 3.55 4.85 -7.81
N TYR A 51 4.66 4.36 -8.32
CA TYR A 51 5.58 3.48 -7.63
C TYR A 51 7.01 3.88 -8.01
N LEU A 52 7.97 3.50 -7.17
CA LEU A 52 9.37 3.84 -7.35
C LEU A 52 10.16 2.62 -7.82
N THR A 53 11.25 2.85 -8.55
CA THR A 53 12.27 1.82 -8.77
C THR A 53 13.10 1.61 -7.50
N PRO A 54 13.82 0.48 -7.35
CA PRO A 54 14.76 0.26 -6.25
C PRO A 54 15.78 1.41 -6.10
N SER A 55 16.33 1.91 -7.22
CA SER A 55 17.26 3.04 -7.21
C SER A 55 16.64 4.35 -6.74
N GLN A 56 15.38 4.61 -7.06
CA GLN A 56 14.66 5.79 -6.59
C GLN A 56 14.32 5.68 -5.09
N VAL A 57 13.95 4.49 -4.60
CA VAL A 57 13.78 4.24 -3.16
C VAL A 57 15.07 4.56 -2.42
N GLU A 58 16.19 4.04 -2.92
CA GLU A 58 17.51 4.23 -2.31
C GLU A 58 17.96 5.70 -2.33
N SER A 59 17.68 6.42 -3.43
CA SER A 59 17.95 7.86 -3.52
C SER A 59 17.19 8.66 -2.47
N ILE A 60 15.91 8.34 -2.22
CA ILE A 60 15.13 9.02 -1.17
C ILE A 60 15.62 8.61 0.22
N ALA A 61 15.92 7.32 0.42
CA ALA A 61 16.36 6.80 1.71
C ALA A 61 17.70 7.38 2.15
N THR A 62 18.67 7.51 1.24
CA THR A 62 19.99 8.11 1.51
C THR A 62 19.90 9.59 1.88
N ASP A 63 18.89 10.29 1.35
CA ASP A 63 18.61 11.70 1.69
C ASP A 63 17.83 11.88 3.01
N CYS A 64 17.55 10.78 3.74
CA CYS A 64 16.86 10.78 5.03
C CYS A 64 17.81 10.29 6.14
N PRO A 65 18.48 11.18 6.89
CA PRO A 65 19.54 10.81 7.82
C PRO A 65 19.12 9.86 8.94
N HIS A 66 17.88 9.96 9.44
CA HIS A 66 17.41 9.16 10.57
C HIS A 66 16.36 8.14 10.16
N THR A 67 15.68 8.36 9.04
CA THR A 67 14.50 7.56 8.64
C THR A 67 14.66 6.84 7.31
N GLY A 68 15.86 6.83 6.72
CA GLY A 68 16.17 6.09 5.50
C GLY A 68 15.80 4.61 5.58
N ASP A 69 16.08 3.96 6.70
CA ASP A 69 15.76 2.55 6.92
C ASP A 69 14.25 2.29 6.95
N LEU A 70 13.48 3.20 7.54
CA LEU A 70 12.01 3.12 7.52
C LEU A 70 11.45 3.24 6.10
N ILE A 71 12.11 4.02 5.23
CA ILE A 71 11.72 4.14 3.81
C ILE A 71 12.00 2.84 3.06
N ARG A 72 13.18 2.24 3.28
CA ARG A 72 13.53 0.92 2.70
C ARG A 72 12.55 -0.15 3.16
N ILE A 73 12.31 -0.26 4.48
CA ILE A 73 11.35 -1.20 5.05
C ILE A 73 9.97 -0.97 4.43
N ALA A 74 9.45 0.26 4.40
CA ALA A 74 8.14 0.55 3.82
C ALA A 74 8.02 0.14 2.35
N ALA A 75 9.09 0.35 1.55
CA ALA A 75 9.12 0.00 0.13
C ALA A 75 9.20 -1.51 -0.13
N TYR A 76 9.86 -2.26 0.76
CA TYR A 76 10.10 -3.71 0.58
C TYR A 76 9.18 -4.62 1.42
N THR A 77 8.33 -4.06 2.27
CA THR A 77 7.34 -4.82 3.07
C THR A 77 5.91 -4.32 2.84
N GLY A 78 5.74 -3.13 2.28
CA GLY A 78 4.42 -2.55 2.02
C GLY A 78 3.59 -2.27 3.28
N LEU A 79 4.24 -2.16 4.45
CA LEU A 79 3.57 -1.76 5.68
C LEU A 79 2.89 -0.40 5.52
N ARG A 80 1.68 -0.27 6.06
CA ARG A 80 1.05 1.05 6.22
C ARG A 80 1.89 1.86 7.19
N ARG A 81 1.93 3.19 7.03
CA ARG A 81 2.69 4.07 7.95
C ARG A 81 2.38 3.81 9.43
N GLY A 82 1.11 3.60 9.78
CA GLY A 82 0.73 3.29 11.15
C GLY A 82 1.18 1.89 11.62
N GLU A 83 1.22 0.90 10.72
CA GLU A 83 1.74 -0.44 11.04
C GLU A 83 3.26 -0.41 11.24
N LEU A 84 3.99 0.34 10.41
CA LEU A 84 5.44 0.53 10.54
C LEU A 84 5.79 1.28 11.83
N LEU A 85 5.11 2.39 12.12
CA LEU A 85 5.37 3.19 13.31
C LEU A 85 4.95 2.49 14.61
N GLY A 86 3.98 1.58 14.54
CA GLY A 86 3.47 0.81 15.68
C GLY A 86 4.06 -0.60 15.78
N LEU A 87 5.11 -0.91 15.01
CA LEU A 87 5.74 -2.22 14.98
C LEU A 87 6.38 -2.54 16.33
N LYS A 88 6.29 -3.80 16.75
CA LYS A 88 6.85 -4.31 18.01
C LYS A 88 7.79 -5.48 17.72
N SER A 89 8.76 -5.70 18.60
CA SER A 89 9.76 -6.77 18.43
C SER A 89 9.15 -8.17 18.40
N ASP A 90 8.03 -8.40 19.12
CA ASP A 90 7.31 -9.68 19.14
C ASP A 90 6.55 -9.99 17.83
N GLN A 91 6.44 -9.01 16.94
CA GLN A 91 5.84 -9.16 15.61
C GLN A 91 6.86 -9.51 14.53
N ILE A 92 8.14 -9.59 14.87
CA ILE A 92 9.23 -9.87 13.93
C ILE A 92 9.77 -11.27 14.19
N SER A 93 9.93 -12.01 13.11
CA SER A 93 10.66 -13.27 13.04
C SER A 93 11.70 -13.16 11.92
N ASP A 94 12.62 -14.13 11.86
CA ASP A 94 13.72 -14.15 10.87
C ASP A 94 13.27 -13.94 9.42
N GLN A 95 12.06 -14.38 9.06
CA GLN A 95 11.56 -14.35 7.68
C GLN A 95 10.30 -13.50 7.48
N PHE A 96 9.59 -13.15 8.56
CA PHE A 96 8.27 -12.52 8.46
C PHE A 96 8.03 -11.45 9.51
N ILE A 97 7.32 -10.41 9.08
CA ILE A 97 6.60 -9.48 9.96
C ILE A 97 5.15 -9.95 10.08
N ILE A 98 4.68 -10.14 11.31
CA ILE A 98 3.37 -10.69 11.66
C ILE A 98 2.47 -9.57 12.17
N LEU A 99 1.41 -9.25 11.42
CA LEU A 99 0.52 -8.14 11.76
C LEU A 99 -0.92 -8.58 12.04
N GLY A 100 -1.61 -7.79 12.85
CA GLY A 100 -3.04 -7.98 13.14
C GLY A 100 -3.33 -8.90 14.33
N THR A 101 -2.36 -9.07 15.22
CA THR A 101 -2.46 -9.85 16.48
C THR A 101 -3.50 -9.31 17.46
N ASP A 102 -3.85 -8.03 17.35
CA ASP A 102 -4.58 -7.30 18.41
C ASP A 102 -6.12 -7.32 18.26
N THR A 103 -6.66 -7.98 17.23
CA THR A 103 -8.12 -8.04 17.01
C THR A 103 -8.62 -9.48 16.99
N LYS A 104 -9.61 -9.79 17.86
CA LYS A 104 -10.27 -11.10 18.07
C LYS A 104 -10.87 -11.76 16.80
N THR A 105 -10.78 -11.13 15.63
CA THR A 105 -11.50 -11.51 14.41
C THR A 105 -10.69 -11.32 13.12
N ALA A 106 -9.48 -10.76 13.16
CA ALA A 106 -8.68 -10.58 11.95
C ALA A 106 -7.70 -11.74 11.76
N ARG A 107 -7.65 -12.27 10.53
CA ARG A 107 -6.62 -13.24 10.15
C ARG A 107 -5.26 -12.52 10.15
N PRO A 108 -4.24 -13.07 10.83
CA PRO A 108 -2.92 -12.45 10.85
C PRO A 108 -2.36 -12.35 9.43
N ARG A 109 -1.73 -11.21 9.13
CA ARG A 109 -1.08 -10.97 7.85
C ARG A 109 0.42 -11.20 8.02
N LEU A 110 0.94 -12.17 7.28
CA LEU A 110 2.37 -12.43 7.18
C LEU A 110 2.94 -11.63 6.02
N VAL A 111 3.93 -10.80 6.32
CA VAL A 111 4.67 -10.01 5.33
C VAL A 111 6.09 -10.55 5.27
N PRO A 112 6.52 -11.14 4.14
CA PRO A 112 7.88 -11.67 4.01
C PRO A 112 8.92 -10.55 4.08
N ILE A 113 10.04 -10.83 4.72
CA ILE A 113 11.20 -9.94 4.82
C ILE A 113 12.21 -10.36 3.75
N PRO A 114 12.46 -9.54 2.71
CA PRO A 114 13.54 -9.79 1.78
C PRO A 114 14.91 -9.72 2.47
N GLU A 115 15.84 -10.60 2.09
CA GLU A 115 17.19 -10.69 2.67
C GLU A 115 17.93 -9.34 2.67
N GLN A 116 17.79 -8.56 1.59
CA GLN A 116 18.37 -7.22 1.44
C GLN A 116 17.97 -6.20 2.53
N ILE A 117 16.86 -6.41 3.24
CA ILE A 117 16.44 -5.55 4.36
C ILE A 117 16.41 -6.31 5.69
N ALA A 118 16.79 -7.58 5.74
CA ALA A 118 16.69 -8.40 6.96
C ALA A 118 17.48 -7.75 8.10
N GLN A 119 18.76 -7.43 7.85
CA GLN A 119 19.61 -6.75 8.83
C GLN A 119 19.02 -5.40 9.28
N ILE A 120 18.43 -4.62 8.35
CA ILE A 120 17.82 -3.33 8.65
C ILE A 120 16.60 -3.50 9.58
N VAL A 121 15.83 -4.57 9.40
CA VAL A 121 14.69 -4.90 10.25
C VAL A 121 15.16 -5.37 11.64
N ASP A 122 16.24 -6.15 11.71
CA ASP A 122 16.80 -6.65 12.97
C ASP A 122 17.42 -5.54 13.83
N ASP A 123 18.08 -4.56 13.20
CA ASP A 123 18.72 -3.43 13.87
C ASP A 123 17.72 -2.33 14.29
N LEU A 124 16.43 -2.49 13.95
CA LEU A 124 15.43 -1.45 14.18
C LEU A 124 15.18 -1.26 15.69
N PRO A 125 15.28 -0.03 16.24
CA PRO A 125 15.10 0.20 17.66
C PRO A 125 13.60 0.20 18.02
N LEU A 126 13.06 -1.00 18.25
CA LEU A 126 11.64 -1.20 18.56
C LEU A 126 11.38 -1.21 20.08
N PRO A 127 10.30 -0.57 20.55
CA PRO A 127 9.36 0.25 19.78
C PRO A 127 10.00 1.58 19.32
N LEU A 128 9.58 2.06 18.15
CA LEU A 128 10.10 3.32 17.60
C LEU A 128 9.77 4.51 18.52
N PRO A 129 10.68 5.48 18.65
CA PRO A 129 10.41 6.71 19.39
C PRO A 129 9.15 7.45 18.88
N PRO A 130 8.35 8.09 19.75
CA PRO A 130 7.16 8.83 19.32
C PRO A 130 7.45 9.97 18.31
N SER A 131 8.65 10.57 18.41
CA SER A 131 9.14 11.62 17.51
C SER A 131 9.36 11.14 16.07
N THR A 132 9.55 9.83 15.87
CA THR A 132 9.87 9.22 14.58
C THR A 132 8.83 9.53 13.51
N ASN A 133 7.54 9.62 13.86
CA ASN A 133 6.49 9.95 12.88
C ASN A 133 6.67 11.35 12.27
N HIS A 134 6.97 12.34 13.12
CA HIS A 134 7.20 13.70 12.65
C HIS A 134 8.46 13.75 11.79
N LEU A 135 9.56 13.16 12.29
CA LEU A 135 10.84 13.13 11.60
C LEU A 135 10.76 12.44 10.24
N LEU A 136 10.12 11.27 10.19
CA LEU A 136 9.88 10.51 8.95
C LEU A 136 9.13 11.35 7.93
N ARG A 137 8.10 12.08 8.36
CA ARG A 137 7.34 12.95 7.47
C ARG A 137 8.23 14.06 6.93
N THR A 138 8.96 14.77 7.79
CA THR A 138 9.77 15.92 7.39
C THR A 138 10.93 15.52 6.48
N GLU A 139 11.66 14.46 6.83
CA GLU A 139 12.78 13.96 6.02
C GLU A 139 12.28 13.43 4.67
N PHE A 140 11.24 12.60 4.67
CA PHE A 140 10.68 12.09 3.42
C PHE A 140 10.17 13.21 2.50
N GLU A 141 9.52 14.25 3.05
CA GLU A 141 9.06 15.40 2.28
C GLU A 141 10.21 16.22 1.68
N ALA A 142 11.31 16.40 2.41
CA ALA A 142 12.50 17.07 1.92
C ALA A 142 13.24 16.23 0.87
N ALA A 143 13.48 14.95 1.14
CA ALA A 143 14.19 14.03 0.26
C ALA A 143 13.47 13.84 -1.08
N ARG A 144 12.16 13.58 -1.06
CA ARG A 144 11.38 13.47 -2.32
C ARG A 144 11.35 14.79 -3.10
N ALA A 145 11.43 15.94 -2.43
CA ALA A 145 11.47 17.23 -3.10
C ALA A 145 12.81 17.47 -3.79
N LYS A 146 13.91 17.13 -3.12
CA LYS A 146 15.28 17.18 -3.67
C LYS A 146 15.45 16.25 -4.87
N ALA A 147 14.84 15.06 -4.81
CA ALA A 147 14.86 14.09 -5.91
C ALA A 147 13.87 14.39 -7.06
N GLY A 148 13.20 15.57 -7.08
CA GLY A 148 12.22 15.91 -8.11
C GLY A 148 10.90 15.13 -8.06
N MET A 149 10.68 14.37 -6.99
CA MET A 149 9.56 13.45 -6.77
C MET A 149 8.48 14.04 -5.82
N LYS A 150 8.23 15.36 -5.88
CA LYS A 150 7.19 16.05 -5.08
C LYS A 150 5.78 15.50 -5.29
N HIS A 151 5.54 14.72 -6.33
CA HIS A 151 4.26 14.07 -6.54
C HIS A 151 4.12 12.81 -5.67
N ILE A 152 5.20 12.10 -5.31
CA ILE A 152 5.22 10.86 -4.52
C ILE A 152 4.79 11.12 -3.06
N ARG A 153 3.99 10.23 -2.49
CA ARG A 153 3.52 10.25 -1.10
C ARG A 153 4.08 9.04 -0.38
N PHE A 154 4.14 9.09 0.94
CA PHE A 154 4.63 7.96 1.74
C PHE A 154 3.86 6.66 1.47
N HIS A 155 2.54 6.74 1.26
CA HIS A 155 1.73 5.57 0.91
C HIS A 155 2.09 4.94 -0.44
N ASP A 156 2.78 5.65 -1.33
CA ASP A 156 3.23 5.07 -2.59
C ASP A 156 4.37 4.09 -2.40
N LEU A 157 5.11 4.13 -1.29
CA LEU A 157 6.09 3.07 -0.95
C LEU A 157 5.40 1.71 -0.82
N ARG A 158 4.16 1.70 -0.34
CA ARG A 158 3.33 0.49 -0.32
C ARG A 158 2.88 0.07 -1.73
N HIS A 159 2.60 1.02 -2.63
CA HIS A 159 2.37 0.70 -4.04
C HIS A 159 3.64 0.20 -4.74
N THR A 160 4.81 0.72 -4.35
CA THR A 160 6.13 0.23 -4.76
C THR A 160 6.30 -1.23 -4.38
N TYR A 161 6.02 -1.61 -3.13
CA TYR A 161 6.10 -3.00 -2.72
C TYR A 161 5.28 -3.95 -3.61
N ALA A 162 4.01 -3.61 -3.86
CA ALA A 162 3.16 -4.43 -4.73
C ALA A 162 3.68 -4.51 -6.18
N SER A 163 4.26 -3.43 -6.68
CA SER A 163 4.86 -3.38 -8.03
C SER A 163 6.14 -4.21 -8.10
N LEU A 164 6.97 -4.17 -7.07
CA LEU A 164 8.18 -4.99 -6.94
C LEU A 164 7.83 -6.47 -6.83
N LEU A 165 6.79 -6.84 -6.08
CA LEU A 165 6.28 -8.21 -6.04
C LEU A 165 5.82 -8.70 -7.41
N ALA A 166 5.07 -7.87 -8.15
CA ALA A 166 4.64 -8.21 -9.50
C ALA A 166 5.84 -8.43 -10.44
N GLN A 167 6.84 -7.55 -10.38
CA GLN A 167 8.09 -7.69 -11.14
C GLN A 167 8.91 -8.92 -10.73
N ALA A 168 8.87 -9.31 -9.45
CA ALA A 168 9.45 -10.56 -8.95
C ALA A 168 8.64 -11.82 -9.34
N GLY A 169 7.57 -11.67 -10.14
CA GLY A 169 6.77 -12.78 -10.65
C GLY A 169 5.68 -13.28 -9.69
N ALA A 170 5.35 -12.52 -8.64
CA ALA A 170 4.26 -12.88 -7.74
C ALA A 170 2.90 -12.80 -8.46
N THR A 171 2.04 -13.77 -8.19
CA THR A 171 0.66 -13.74 -8.68
C THR A 171 -0.15 -12.65 -7.97
N LEU A 172 -1.23 -12.17 -8.60
CA LEU A 172 -2.16 -11.25 -7.94
C LEU A 172 -2.69 -11.77 -6.60
N HIS A 173 -2.84 -13.10 -6.47
CA HIS A 173 -3.23 -13.70 -5.20
C HIS A 173 -2.19 -13.46 -4.10
N LEU A 174 -0.90 -13.72 -4.39
CA LEU A 174 0.19 -13.52 -3.44
C LEU A 174 0.38 -12.04 -3.10
N ILE A 175 0.29 -11.15 -4.10
CA ILE A 175 0.34 -9.70 -3.88
C ILE A 175 -0.80 -9.28 -2.95
N GLY A 176 -2.04 -9.73 -3.21
CA GLY A 176 -3.19 -9.41 -2.38
C GLY A 176 -3.04 -9.90 -0.94
N LYS A 177 -2.48 -11.10 -0.76
CA LYS A 177 -2.19 -11.70 0.55
C LYS A 177 -1.13 -10.90 1.33
N ALA A 178 0.02 -10.63 0.70
CA ALA A 178 1.11 -9.86 1.32
C ALA A 178 0.66 -8.42 1.66
N MET A 179 -0.13 -7.82 0.77
CA MET A 179 -0.72 -6.49 1.00
C MET A 179 -1.87 -6.52 2.01
N GLY A 180 -2.51 -7.65 2.29
CA GLY A 180 -3.71 -7.69 3.14
C GLY A 180 -4.89 -6.93 2.52
N HIS A 181 -5.11 -7.12 1.22
CA HIS A 181 -6.28 -6.59 0.54
C HIS A 181 -7.52 -7.43 0.89
N SER A 182 -8.61 -6.75 1.24
CA SER A 182 -9.88 -7.40 1.56
C SER A 182 -10.65 -7.85 0.32
N THR A 183 -10.38 -7.25 -0.84
CA THR A 183 -11.03 -7.60 -2.11
C THR A 183 -10.03 -7.75 -3.25
N PRO A 184 -10.28 -8.64 -4.22
CA PRO A 184 -9.44 -8.78 -5.42
C PRO A 184 -9.34 -7.48 -6.23
N THR A 185 -10.39 -6.66 -6.24
CA THR A 185 -10.42 -5.37 -6.95
C THR A 185 -9.29 -4.43 -6.53
N MET A 186 -8.90 -4.44 -5.24
CA MET A 186 -7.78 -3.63 -4.76
C MET A 186 -6.44 -4.07 -5.39
N THR A 187 -6.30 -5.37 -5.68
CA THR A 187 -5.09 -5.95 -6.25
C THR A 187 -5.06 -5.87 -7.77
N ASN A 188 -6.23 -5.86 -8.44
CA ASN A 188 -6.32 -5.71 -9.90
C ASN A 188 -5.62 -4.47 -10.44
N ARG A 189 -5.41 -3.46 -9.60
CA ARG A 189 -4.54 -2.32 -9.87
C ARG A 189 -3.17 -2.71 -10.45
N TYR A 190 -2.60 -3.84 -10.03
CA TYR A 190 -1.27 -4.30 -10.45
C TYR A 190 -1.32 -5.38 -11.54
N ALA A 191 -2.51 -5.72 -12.07
CA ALA A 191 -2.66 -6.79 -13.07
C ALA A 191 -1.73 -6.58 -14.28
N HIS A 192 -1.64 -5.33 -14.76
CA HIS A 192 -0.78 -4.96 -15.88
C HIS A 192 0.73 -5.11 -15.63
N LEU A 193 1.17 -5.25 -14.37
CA LEU A 193 2.57 -5.47 -14.01
C LEU A 193 2.92 -6.95 -13.84
N VAL A 194 1.91 -7.79 -13.64
CA VAL A 194 2.12 -9.23 -13.57
C VAL A 194 2.36 -9.73 -14.99
N SER A 195 3.37 -10.57 -15.16
CA SER A 195 3.63 -11.23 -16.45
C SER A 195 2.42 -12.07 -16.85
N ASP A 196 1.65 -11.56 -17.81
CA ASP A 196 0.62 -12.30 -18.55
C ASP A 196 1.23 -13.00 -19.79
N ASN A 197 2.54 -13.29 -19.76
CA ASN A 197 3.19 -13.95 -20.88
C ASN A 197 2.93 -15.47 -20.82
N LEU A 198 1.96 -15.94 -21.60
CA LEU A 198 1.66 -17.37 -21.76
C LEU A 198 2.89 -18.19 -22.19
N LEU A 199 3.87 -17.59 -22.86
CA LEU A 199 5.14 -18.25 -23.19
C LEU A 199 6.01 -18.49 -21.95
N ASP A 200 5.96 -17.61 -20.94
CA ASP A 200 6.66 -17.84 -19.68
C ASP A 200 6.03 -19.00 -18.91
N LEU A 201 4.69 -19.13 -18.97
CA LEU A 201 3.99 -20.28 -18.42
C LEU A 201 4.39 -21.57 -19.15
N ALA A 202 4.44 -21.57 -20.49
CA ALA A 202 4.91 -22.70 -21.27
C ALA A 202 6.35 -23.10 -20.89
N ARG A 203 7.28 -22.14 -20.81
CA ARG A 203 8.68 -22.39 -20.38
C ARG A 203 8.77 -22.99 -18.98
N ARG A 204 7.96 -22.49 -18.03
CA ARG A 204 7.90 -23.04 -16.67
C ARG A 204 7.37 -24.48 -16.67
N LEU A 205 6.39 -24.79 -17.53
CA LEU A 205 5.87 -26.15 -17.70
C LEU A 205 6.91 -27.07 -18.34
N ASP A 206 7.62 -26.62 -19.36
CA ASP A 206 8.70 -27.38 -20.01
C ASP A 206 9.81 -27.74 -19.01
N GLY A 207 10.16 -26.80 -18.12
CA GLY A 207 11.15 -27.01 -17.05
C GLY A 207 10.78 -28.11 -16.04
N LEU A 208 9.49 -28.43 -15.86
CA LEU A 208 9.05 -29.55 -15.02
C LEU A 208 9.40 -30.91 -15.63
N GLY A 209 9.52 -30.98 -16.96
CA GLY A 209 9.88 -32.20 -17.69
C GLY A 209 11.38 -32.48 -17.74
N ALA A 210 12.22 -31.48 -17.45
CA ALA A 210 13.68 -31.56 -17.60
C ALA A 210 14.43 -32.01 -16.33
N SER A 211 13.74 -32.22 -15.21
CA SER A 211 14.30 -32.89 -14.02
C SER A 211 13.93 -34.37 -14.01
N LYS A 212 14.64 -35.16 -14.82
CA LYS A 212 14.73 -36.63 -14.68
C LYS A 212 16.15 -37.09 -14.98
#